data_AF-A0A5B9W7K6-F1
#
_entry.id   AF-A0A5B9W7K6-F1
#
_cell.length_a   1.000
_cell.length_b   1.000
_cell.length_c   1.000
_cell.angle_alpha   90.00
_cell.angle_beta   90.00
_cell.angle_gamma   90.00
#
_symmetry.space_group_name_H-M   'P 1'
#
loop_
_entity.id
_entity.type
_entity.pdbx_description
1 polymer ?
#
loop_
_entity_poly.entity_id
_entity_poly.type
_entity_poly.pdbx_seq_one_letter_code
_entity_poly.pdbx_strand_id
1 'polypeptide(L)'
;MNIAVTEGAPSNGSFVQYVNFLDTNNYIPPKGKAWVDYIRLKGNEATHEIHPMNKEDAESLLTFVEMLLRFVYEFPMKTPPASP
;
A
#
# COMPACT_ATOMS: atom_id res chain seq x y z
N MET A 1 -10.05 7.29 0.05
CA MET A 1 -10.07 6.07 0.88
C MET A 1 -8.62 5.73 1.18
N ASN A 2 -8.20 5.83 2.44
CA ASN A 2 -6.82 5.58 2.87
C ASN A 2 -6.83 4.38 3.82
N ILE A 3 -6.20 3.27 3.40
CA ILE A 3 -6.22 2.01 4.16
C ILE A 3 -5.70 2.23 5.59
N ALA A 4 -4.59 2.96 5.75
CA ALA A 4 -4.04 3.22 7.08
C ALA A 4 -5.05 3.93 7.99
N VAL A 5 -5.81 4.89 7.47
CA VAL A 5 -6.86 5.59 8.26
C VAL A 5 -8.03 4.67 8.59
N THR A 6 -8.45 3.82 7.66
CA THR A 6 -9.48 2.79 7.91
C THR A 6 -9.04 1.85 9.04
N GLU A 7 -7.75 1.50 9.07
CA GLU A 7 -7.15 0.62 10.08
C GLU A 7 -6.72 1.35 11.36
N GLY A 8 -7.03 2.65 11.51
CA GLY A 8 -6.85 3.40 12.77
C GLY A 8 -5.74 4.46 12.80
N ALA A 9 -5.07 4.73 11.68
CA ALA A 9 -4.10 5.83 11.60
C ALA A 9 -4.78 7.22 11.65
N PRO A 10 -4.11 8.26 12.19
CA PRO A 10 -4.64 9.62 12.20
C PRO A 10 -4.87 10.18 10.79
N SER A 11 -6.04 10.79 10.52
CA SER A 11 -6.45 11.25 9.18
C SER A 11 -5.68 12.44 8.60
N ASN A 12 -4.85 13.11 9.41
CA ASN A 12 -3.99 14.23 9.03
C ASN A 12 -2.51 13.86 8.94
N GLY A 13 -2.19 12.56 8.85
CA GLY A 13 -0.84 12.08 8.62
C GLY A 13 -0.33 12.33 7.21
N SER A 14 0.99 12.39 7.07
CA SER A 14 1.71 12.35 5.80
C SER A 14 1.68 10.95 5.19
N PHE A 15 1.91 10.86 3.88
CA PHE A 15 1.92 9.57 3.18
C PHE A 15 2.93 8.57 3.76
N VAL A 16 4.13 9.03 4.14
CA VAL A 16 5.14 8.17 4.76
C VAL A 16 4.69 7.64 6.14
N GLN A 17 3.94 8.43 6.91
CA GLN A 17 3.38 7.97 8.19
C GLN A 17 2.35 6.87 7.97
N TYR A 18 1.53 6.95 6.91
CA TYR A 18 0.59 5.88 6.57
C TYR A 18 1.30 4.60 6.11
N VAL A 19 2.34 4.71 5.29
CA VAL A 19 3.15 3.54 4.88
C VAL A 19 3.78 2.87 6.10
N ASN A 20 4.39 3.65 7.00
CA ASN A 20 4.99 3.11 8.22
C ASN A 20 3.94 2.46 9.13
N PHE A 21 2.75 3.06 9.25
CA PHE A 21 1.65 2.48 10.02
C PHE A 21 1.24 1.11 9.48
N LEU A 22 1.12 0.95 8.16
CA LEU A 22 0.76 -0.32 7.54
C LEU A 22 1.85 -1.39 7.76
N ASP A 23 3.13 -1.00 7.73
CA ASP A 23 4.27 -1.87 8.01
C ASP A 23 4.26 -2.34 9.48
N THR A 24 4.16 -1.42 10.43
CA THR A 24 4.23 -1.73 11.87
C THR A 24 3.04 -2.51 12.37
N ASN A 25 1.88 -2.43 11.71
CA ASN A 25 0.66 -3.12 12.10
C ASN A 25 0.38 -4.38 11.26
N ASN A 26 1.38 -4.90 10.54
CA ASN A 26 1.30 -6.15 9.76
C ASN A 26 0.28 -6.17 8.62
N TYR A 27 -0.08 -4.99 8.08
CA TYR A 27 -0.87 -4.89 6.85
C TYR A 27 -0.02 -5.04 5.58
N ILE A 28 1.30 -5.12 5.77
CA ILE A 28 2.28 -5.41 4.73
C ILE A 28 2.89 -6.79 5.01
N PRO A 29 2.82 -7.76 4.09
CA PRO A 29 3.47 -9.06 4.26
C PRO A 29 4.99 -8.96 4.51
N PRO A 30 5.60 -9.98 5.13
CA PRO A 30 7.05 -10.04 5.32
C PRO A 30 7.83 -9.82 4.02
N LYS A 31 8.95 -9.09 4.09
CA LYS A 31 9.75 -8.61 2.94
C LYS A 31 9.01 -7.62 2.04
N GLY A 32 7.84 -7.19 2.48
CA GLY A 32 7.01 -6.25 1.79
C GLY A 32 7.34 -4.77 2.03
N LYS A 33 8.48 -4.42 2.59
CA LYS A 33 8.76 -3.00 2.75
C LYS A 33 9.12 -2.33 1.41
N ALA A 34 9.85 -3.04 0.56
CA ALA A 34 10.45 -2.49 -0.66
C ALA A 34 9.42 -2.06 -1.73
N TRP A 35 8.46 -2.92 -2.08
CA TRP A 35 7.35 -2.60 -2.99
C TRP A 35 6.48 -1.42 -2.52
N VAL A 36 6.19 -1.30 -1.21
CA VAL A 36 5.42 -0.14 -0.69
C VAL A 36 6.24 1.15 -0.73
N ASP A 37 7.54 1.08 -0.42
CA ASP A 37 8.45 2.21 -0.61
C ASP A 37 8.57 2.60 -2.10
N TYR A 38 8.54 1.63 -3.02
CA TYR A 38 8.54 1.90 -4.45
C TYR A 38 7.24 2.61 -4.91
N ILE A 39 6.07 2.16 -4.43
CA ILE A 39 4.79 2.86 -4.65
C ILE A 39 4.87 4.30 -4.16
N ARG A 40 5.46 4.52 -2.97
CA ARG A 40 5.65 5.86 -2.40
C ARG A 40 6.48 6.76 -3.31
N LEU A 41 7.64 6.27 -3.73
CA LEU A 41 8.58 7.04 -4.54
C LEU A 41 7.92 7.43 -5.86
N LYS A 42 7.31 6.46 -6.57
CA LYS A 42 6.63 6.72 -7.84
C LYS A 42 5.41 7.62 -7.72
N GLY A 43 4.62 7.48 -6.65
CA GLY A 43 3.49 8.39 -6.40
C GLY A 43 3.93 9.83 -6.15
N ASN A 44 5.02 10.01 -5.40
CA ASN A 44 5.61 11.33 -5.17
C ASN A 44 6.22 11.93 -6.45
N GLU A 45 6.96 11.13 -7.22
CA GLU A 45 7.51 11.51 -8.53
C GLU A 45 6.39 12.00 -9.45
N ALA A 46 5.31 11.22 -9.61
CA ALA A 46 4.18 11.58 -10.46
C ALA A 46 3.41 12.84 -10.02
N THR A 47 3.52 13.23 -8.74
CA THR A 47 2.88 14.45 -8.21
C THR A 47 3.70 15.71 -8.50
N HIS A 48 5.02 15.57 -8.63
CA HIS A 48 5.95 16.71 -8.77
C HIS A 48 6.56 16.83 -10.17
N GLU A 49 6.68 15.74 -10.92
CA GLU A 49 7.29 15.71 -12.24
C GLU A 49 6.27 15.20 -13.26
N ILE A 50 5.99 15.99 -14.30
CA ILE A 50 5.23 15.53 -15.48
C ILE A 50 6.21 14.72 -16.35
N HIS A 51 6.75 13.64 -15.79
CA HIS A 51 7.59 12.70 -16.52
C HIS A 51 6.70 11.56 -17.05
N PRO A 52 6.85 11.17 -18.32
CA PRO A 52 6.16 9.99 -18.83
C PRO A 52 6.66 8.77 -18.05
N MET A 53 5.78 8.20 -17.22
CA MET A 53 6.03 6.91 -16.56
C MET A 53 6.16 5.84 -17.63
N ASN A 54 7.22 5.04 -17.57
CA ASN A 54 7.39 3.93 -18.51
C ASN A 54 6.41 2.79 -18.16
N LYS A 55 6.25 1.87 -19.11
CA LYS A 55 5.30 0.77 -18.99
C LYS A 55 5.68 -0.15 -17.81
N GLU A 56 6.96 -0.40 -17.62
CA GLU A 56 7.50 -1.30 -16.61
C GLU A 56 7.19 -0.81 -15.18
N ASP A 57 7.35 0.49 -14.93
CA ASP A 57 7.01 1.15 -13.68
C ASP A 57 5.50 1.04 -13.41
N ALA A 58 4.67 1.28 -14.43
CA ALA A 58 3.22 1.19 -14.33
C ALA A 58 2.74 -0.24 -14.03
N GLU A 59 3.28 -1.24 -14.72
CA GLU A 59 2.97 -2.67 -14.49
C GLU A 59 3.42 -3.12 -13.09
N SER A 60 4.58 -2.66 -12.63
CA SER A 60 5.08 -2.92 -11.28
C SER A 60 4.15 -2.32 -10.22
N LEU A 61 3.76 -1.04 -10.38
CA LEU A 61 2.83 -0.38 -9.48
C LEU A 61 1.48 -1.08 -9.42
N LEU A 62 0.93 -1.47 -10.57
CA LEU A 62 -0.34 -2.20 -10.63
C LEU A 62 -0.25 -3.51 -9.85
N THR A 63 0.79 -4.31 -10.11
CA THR A 63 1.02 -5.59 -9.45
C THR A 63 1.13 -5.41 -7.93
N PHE A 64 1.84 -4.38 -7.48
CA PHE A 64 2.05 -4.14 -6.06
C PHE A 64 0.79 -3.62 -5.36
N VAL A 65 0.06 -2.69 -5.98
CA VAL A 65 -1.21 -2.21 -5.43
C VAL A 65 -2.24 -3.34 -5.39
N GLU A 66 -2.32 -4.15 -6.44
CA GLU A 66 -3.20 -5.33 -6.48
C GLU A 66 -2.92 -6.25 -5.30
N MET A 67 -1.67 -6.65 -5.08
CA MET A 67 -1.32 -7.57 -4.01
C MET A 67 -1.60 -6.98 -2.61
N LEU A 68 -1.44 -5.67 -2.39
CA LEU A 68 -1.87 -5.01 -1.14
C LEU A 68 -3.38 -5.11 -0.93
N LEU A 69 -4.18 -4.78 -1.96
CA LEU A 69 -5.64 -4.85 -1.87
C LEU A 69 -6.13 -6.27 -1.65
N ARG A 70 -5.51 -7.25 -2.31
CA ARG A 70 -5.80 -8.66 -2.10
C ARG A 70 -5.55 -9.07 -0.65
N PHE A 71 -4.40 -8.67 -0.11
CA PHE A 71 -3.98 -9.03 1.24
C PHE A 71 -4.86 -8.38 2.32
N VAL A 72 -5.20 -7.10 2.16
CA VAL A 72 -5.97 -6.33 3.15
C VAL A 72 -7.47 -6.62 3.07
N TYR A 73 -8.02 -6.78 1.87
CA TYR A 73 -9.47 -6.90 1.67
C TYR A 73 -9.89 -8.27 1.17
N GLU A 74 -9.34 -8.74 0.04
CA GLU A 74 -9.87 -9.92 -0.65
C GLU A 74 -9.71 -11.20 0.18
N PHE A 75 -8.48 -11.50 0.63
CA PHE A 75 -8.20 -12.75 1.35
C PHE A 75 -8.87 -12.82 2.72
N PRO A 76 -8.86 -11.77 3.56
CA PRO A 76 -9.59 -11.77 4.84
C PRO A 76 -11.09 -12.03 4.67
N MET A 77 -11.69 -11.59 3.56
CA MET A 77 -13.11 -11.84 3.27
C MET A 77 -13.39 -13.20 2.62
N LYS A 78 -12.37 -13.91 2.13
CA LYS A 78 -12.52 -15.22 1.47
C LYS A 78 -12.57 -16.40 2.41
N THR A 79 -12.26 -16.19 3.69
CA THR A 79 -12.35 -17.21 4.73
C THR A 79 -13.26 -16.73 5.85
N PRO A 80 -13.96 -17.64 6.55
CA PRO A 80 -14.63 -17.28 7.80
C PRO A 80 -13.66 -16.58 8.75
N PRO A 81 -14.12 -15.63 9.58
CA PRO A 81 -13.27 -14.99 10.57
C PRO A 81 -12.59 -16.07 11.43
N ALA A 82 -11.30 -15.86 11.72
CA ALA A 82 -10.55 -16.79 12.56
C ALA A 82 -11.29 -17.00 13.89
N SER A 83 -11.48 -18.27 14.28
CA SER A 83 -12.02 -18.59 15.60
C SER A 83 -11.11 -17.97 16.67
N PRO A 84 -11.68 -17.34 17.71
CA PRO A 84 -10.93 -16.67 18.77
C PRO A 84 -10.05 -17.62 19.59
#